data_AF-A0A2D4HDK0-F1
#
_entry.id   AF-A0A2D4HDK0-F1
#
_cell.length_a   1.000
_cell.length_b   1.000
_cell.length_c   1.000
_cell.angle_alpha   90.00
_cell.angle_beta   90.00
_cell.angle_gamma   90.00
#
_symmetry.space_group_name_H-M   'P 1'
#
loop_
_entity.id
_entity.type
_entity.pdbx_description
1 polymer ?
#
loop_
_entity_poly.entity_id
_entity_poly.type
_entity_poly.pdbx_seq_one_letter_code
_entity_poly.pdbx_strand_id
1 'polypeptide(L)'
;MLQDIGEAIQFEVSIGNYGNKFDNTCKPLASTTQYSRPIFDGNYYYYLPWANTKPVVTLTSYWEDISHRLDPLNLILAMIVKLQANLTALKSGIQAKMAENQLAQIRLKLIDELIVDLSHKTVCLMCLYG
;
A
#
# COMPACT_ATOMS: atom_id res chain seq x y z
N MET A 1 9.60 50.36 5.84
CA MET A 1 9.70 49.80 4.48
C MET A 1 9.25 48.36 4.63
N LEU A 2 8.08 48.00 4.07
CA LEU A 2 7.57 46.62 4.16
C LEU A 2 8.61 45.71 3.49
N GLN A 3 9.04 44.67 4.20
CA GLN A 3 10.03 43.71 3.74
C GLN A 3 9.61 43.16 2.38
N ASP A 4 10.52 43.18 1.39
CA ASP A 4 10.22 42.75 0.03
C ASP A 4 9.56 41.38 0.06
N ILE A 5 8.29 41.33 -0.36
CA ILE A 5 7.53 40.10 -0.48
C ILE A 5 8.33 39.19 -1.41
N GLY A 6 8.68 38.00 -0.92
CA GLY A 6 9.52 37.04 -1.64
C GLY A 6 9.07 36.75 -3.07
N GLU A 7 9.96 36.13 -3.85
CA GLU A 7 9.73 35.86 -5.27
C GLU A 7 8.43 35.07 -5.53
N ALA A 8 7.89 35.20 -6.74
CA ALA A 8 6.69 34.49 -7.12
C ALA A 8 6.94 32.98 -7.13
N ILE A 9 6.04 32.23 -6.50
CA ILE A 9 6.15 30.77 -6.33
C ILE A 9 5.18 30.07 -7.28
N GLN A 10 5.60 28.94 -7.82
CA GLN A 10 4.80 28.03 -8.63
C GLN A 10 4.93 26.62 -8.07
N PHE A 11 3.83 25.86 -8.10
CA PHE A 11 3.82 24.44 -7.76
C PHE A 11 3.65 23.61 -9.01
N GLU A 12 4.31 22.46 -9.04
CA GLU A 12 4.26 21.48 -10.12
C GLU A 12 3.97 20.11 -9.53
N VAL A 13 3.11 19.33 -10.18
CA VAL A 13 2.83 17.95 -9.82
C VAL A 13 3.07 17.06 -11.03
N SER A 14 4.00 16.12 -10.89
CA SER A 14 4.33 15.13 -11.92
C SER A 14 4.22 13.70 -11.39
N ILE A 15 4.00 12.75 -12.29
CA ILE A 15 4.05 11.31 -12.02
C ILE A 15 5.07 10.70 -12.97
N GLY A 16 6.27 10.42 -12.44
CA GLY A 16 7.43 10.21 -13.29
C GLY A 16 7.66 11.43 -14.20
N ASN A 17 7.76 11.20 -15.50
CA ASN A 17 7.95 12.25 -16.49
C ASN A 17 6.63 12.89 -16.98
N TYR A 18 5.48 12.28 -16.69
CA TYR A 18 4.19 12.85 -17.07
C TYR A 18 3.87 14.06 -16.17
N GLY A 19 3.70 15.22 -16.80
CA GLY A 19 3.52 16.49 -16.10
C GLY A 19 4.83 17.20 -15.74
N ASN A 20 6.00 16.68 -16.12
CA ASN A 20 7.26 17.41 -15.95
C ASN A 20 7.35 18.52 -17.01
N LYS A 21 7.41 19.79 -16.60
CA LYS A 21 7.47 20.93 -17.53
C LYS A 21 8.77 21.02 -18.35
N PHE A 22 9.81 20.33 -17.91
CA PHE A 22 11.10 20.28 -18.60
C PHE A 22 11.25 19.07 -19.53
N ASP A 23 10.30 18.12 -19.49
CA ASP A 23 10.32 16.93 -20.33
C ASP A 23 9.35 17.06 -21.50
N ASN A 24 9.88 17.08 -22.72
CA ASN A 24 9.12 17.16 -23.96
C ASN A 24 8.79 15.79 -24.58
N THR A 25 9.18 14.69 -23.94
CA THR A 25 8.91 13.32 -24.43
C THR A 25 7.48 12.86 -24.13
N CYS A 26 6.81 13.50 -23.16
CA CYS A 26 5.44 13.20 -22.75
C CYS A 26 4.43 14.22 -23.29
N LYS A 27 3.13 13.89 -23.27
CA LYS A 27 2.08 14.82 -23.68
C LYS A 27 2.02 16.03 -22.72
N PRO A 28 1.94 17.28 -23.24
CA PRO A 28 1.77 18.47 -22.42
C PRO A 28 0.48 18.39 -21.59
N LEU A 29 0.58 18.66 -20.29
CA LEU A 29 -0.56 18.69 -19.36
C LEU A 29 -0.41 19.89 -18.41
N ALA A 30 -1.53 20.43 -17.92
CA ALA A 30 -1.52 21.43 -16.86
C ALA A 30 -1.09 20.79 -15.53
N SER A 31 0.22 20.66 -15.33
CA SER A 31 0.84 20.15 -14.10
C SER A 31 1.30 21.25 -13.16
N THR A 32 1.28 22.51 -13.61
CA THR A 32 1.79 23.66 -12.87
C THR A 32 0.68 24.64 -12.49
N THR A 33 0.81 25.28 -11.33
CA THR A 33 0.01 26.46 -10.97
C THR A 33 0.54 27.70 -11.69
N GLN A 34 -0.26 28.77 -11.74
CA GLN A 34 0.27 30.07 -12.11
C GLN A 34 1.22 30.59 -11.02
N TYR A 35 2.25 31.33 -11.42
CA TYR A 35 3.15 32.03 -10.49
C TYR A 35 2.34 33.01 -9.64
N SER A 36 2.48 32.93 -8.33
CA SER A 36 1.80 33.83 -7.40
C SER A 36 2.71 34.18 -6.23
N ARG A 37 2.61 35.41 -5.73
CA ARG A 37 3.36 35.86 -4.56
C ARG A 37 2.58 35.54 -3.29
N PRO A 38 3.26 35.13 -2.21
CA PRO A 38 2.62 34.94 -0.92
C PRO A 38 2.03 36.26 -0.42
N ILE A 39 0.81 36.22 0.09
CA ILE A 39 0.16 37.37 0.71
C ILE A 39 0.73 37.50 2.14
N PHE A 40 1.35 38.63 2.43
CA PHE A 40 2.01 38.92 3.71
C PHE A 40 1.61 40.31 4.19
N ASP A 41 1.16 40.43 5.44
CA ASP A 41 0.72 41.70 6.03
C ASP A 41 1.82 42.41 6.85
N GLY A 42 3.00 41.80 6.98
CA GLY A 42 4.09 42.26 7.85
C GLY A 42 4.34 41.38 9.06
N ASN A 43 3.39 40.51 9.45
CA ASN A 43 3.52 39.59 10.59
C ASN A 43 3.20 38.13 10.22
N TYR A 44 2.20 37.91 9.37
CA TYR A 44 1.71 36.58 9.02
C TYR A 44 1.62 36.38 7.51
N TYR A 45 1.94 35.15 7.08
CA TYR A 45 1.68 34.69 5.73
C TYR A 45 0.27 34.10 5.61
N TYR A 46 -0.46 34.50 4.58
CA TYR A 46 -1.80 34.02 4.27
C TYR A 46 -1.77 33.02 3.11
N TYR A 47 -2.93 32.41 2.84
CA TYR A 47 -3.12 31.48 1.73
C TYR A 47 -2.82 32.16 0.38
N LEU A 48 -2.36 31.37 -0.59
CA LEU A 48 -2.15 31.84 -1.96
C LEU A 48 -3.50 31.95 -2.69
N PRO A 49 -3.76 33.03 -3.44
CA PRO A 49 -5.07 33.38 -4.00
C PRO A 49 -5.42 32.54 -5.25
N TRP A 50 -5.19 31.23 -5.20
CA TRP A 50 -5.50 30.34 -6.32
C TRP A 50 -6.98 29.96 -6.41
N ALA A 51 -7.82 30.17 -5.38
CA ALA A 51 -9.27 29.89 -5.45
C ALA A 51 -9.60 28.57 -6.18
N ASN A 52 -10.29 28.63 -7.33
CA ASN A 52 -10.66 27.48 -8.15
C ASN A 52 -9.52 26.94 -9.05
N THR A 53 -8.39 27.64 -9.13
CA THR A 53 -7.12 27.18 -9.73
C THR A 53 -6.16 26.60 -8.69
N LYS A 54 -6.62 26.40 -7.44
CA LYS A 54 -5.89 25.64 -6.43
C LYS A 54 -5.46 24.30 -7.04
N PRO A 55 -4.22 23.84 -6.85
CA PRO A 55 -3.73 22.60 -7.45
C PRO A 55 -4.51 21.41 -6.89
N VAL A 56 -5.62 21.07 -7.54
CA VAL A 56 -6.41 19.88 -7.30
C VAL A 56 -6.14 18.96 -8.47
N VAL A 57 -5.18 18.05 -8.28
CA VAL A 57 -4.92 17.00 -9.26
C VAL A 57 -5.93 15.89 -9.00
N THR A 58 -6.86 15.69 -9.92
CA THR A 58 -7.74 14.53 -9.90
C THR A 58 -7.04 13.40 -10.65
N LEU A 59 -6.53 12.42 -9.90
CA LEU A 59 -5.91 11.25 -10.49
C LEU A 59 -6.99 10.20 -10.79
N THR A 60 -7.40 10.09 -12.04
CA THR A 60 -8.19 8.93 -12.49
C THR A 60 -7.22 7.80 -12.85
N SER A 61 -6.74 7.07 -11.83
CA SER A 61 -5.91 5.89 -12.03
C SER A 61 -6.78 4.65 -12.23
N TYR A 62 -6.54 3.96 -13.35
CA TYR A 62 -7.05 2.61 -13.57
C TYR A 62 -5.94 1.64 -13.17
N TRP A 63 -6.03 1.10 -11.96
CA TRP A 63 -5.13 0.04 -11.53
C TRP A 63 -5.61 -1.27 -12.13
N GLU A 64 -4.67 -2.09 -12.62
CA GLU A 64 -4.97 -3.46 -13.02
C GLU A 64 -5.55 -4.22 -11.82
N ASP A 65 -6.58 -5.03 -12.04
CA ASP A 65 -7.07 -5.95 -11.02
C ASP A 65 -6.08 -7.10 -10.84
N ILE A 66 -5.28 -7.02 -9.79
CA ILE A 66 -4.26 -8.01 -9.43
C ILE A 66 -4.73 -8.97 -8.33
N SER A 67 -6.01 -8.95 -7.97
CA SER A 67 -6.60 -9.80 -6.91
C SER A 67 -6.35 -11.28 -7.20
N HIS A 68 -6.43 -11.68 -8.47
CA HIS A 68 -6.15 -13.05 -8.92
C HIS A 68 -4.73 -13.55 -8.58
N ARG A 69 -3.74 -12.64 -8.43
CA ARG A 69 -2.38 -12.98 -7.99
C ARG A 69 -2.21 -12.83 -6.48
N LEU A 70 -2.83 -11.82 -5.89
CA LEU A 70 -2.69 -11.51 -4.47
C LEU A 70 -3.48 -12.47 -3.57
N ASP A 71 -4.68 -12.88 -3.95
CA ASP A 71 -5.53 -13.74 -3.12
C ASP A 71 -4.89 -15.12 -2.90
N PRO A 72 -4.40 -15.84 -3.93
CA PRO A 72 -3.71 -17.11 -3.72
C PRO A 72 -2.44 -16.94 -2.88
N LEU A 73 -1.68 -15.86 -3.11
CA LEU A 73 -0.45 -15.56 -2.38
C LEU A 73 -0.75 -15.31 -0.89
N ASN A 74 -1.70 -14.45 -0.58
CA ASN A 74 -2.13 -14.13 0.79
C ASN A 74 -2.60 -15.38 1.53
N LEU A 75 -3.36 -16.22 0.84
CA LEU A 75 -3.83 -17.49 1.37
C LEU A 75 -2.66 -18.45 1.66
N ILE A 76 -1.67 -18.55 0.77
CA ILE A 76 -0.45 -19.36 1.00
C ILE A 76 0.34 -18.82 2.20
N LEU A 77 0.56 -17.51 2.26
CA LEU A 77 1.27 -16.87 3.36
C LEU A 77 0.57 -17.10 4.71
N ALA A 78 -0.76 -17.00 4.75
CA ALA A 78 -1.54 -17.27 5.95
C ALA A 78 -1.38 -18.72 6.45
N MET A 79 -1.41 -19.71 5.54
CA MET A 79 -1.16 -21.11 5.90
C MET A 79 0.24 -21.32 6.46
N ILE A 80 1.25 -20.73 5.82
CA ILE A 80 2.65 -20.83 6.25
C ILE A 80 2.81 -20.27 7.67
N VAL A 81 2.20 -19.12 7.97
CA VAL A 81 2.25 -18.51 9.30
C VAL A 81 1.64 -19.42 10.37
N LYS A 82 0.43 -19.97 10.12
CA LYS A 82 -0.22 -20.90 11.06
C LYS A 82 0.60 -22.17 11.27
N LEU A 83 1.08 -22.78 10.17
CA LEU A 83 1.90 -23.99 10.21
C LEU A 83 3.17 -23.76 11.03
N GLN A 84 3.85 -22.63 10.80
CA GLN A 84 5.07 -22.28 11.53
C GLN A 84 4.78 -22.08 13.02
N ALA A 85 3.68 -21.43 13.38
CA ALA A 85 3.28 -21.23 14.77
C ALA A 85 3.00 -22.56 15.48
N ASN A 86 2.24 -23.45 14.85
CA ASN A 86 1.92 -24.77 15.41
C ASN A 86 3.14 -25.67 15.55
N LEU A 87 4.05 -25.67 14.55
CA LEU A 87 5.31 -26.41 14.63
C LEU A 87 6.22 -25.87 15.73
N THR A 88 6.25 -24.55 15.92
CA THR A 88 6.99 -23.91 17.01
C THR A 88 6.43 -24.34 18.35
N ALA A 89 5.10 -24.27 18.53
CA ALA A 89 4.43 -24.71 19.76
C ALA A 89 4.70 -26.19 20.06
N LEU A 90 4.64 -27.05 19.05
CA LEU A 90 4.93 -28.49 19.19
C LEU A 90 6.39 -28.72 19.62
N LYS A 91 7.34 -28.05 18.96
CA LYS A 91 8.77 -28.14 19.31
C LYS A 91 9.03 -27.67 20.73
N SER A 92 8.45 -26.54 21.13
CA SER A 92 8.56 -26.02 22.49
C SER A 92 7.96 -26.98 23.52
N GLY A 93 6.81 -27.61 23.21
CA GLY A 93 6.20 -28.59 24.10
C GLY A 93 7.02 -29.86 24.29
N ILE A 94 7.69 -30.34 23.23
CA ILE A 94 8.65 -31.45 23.30
C ILE A 94 9.84 -31.08 24.19
N GLN A 95 10.42 -29.89 23.99
CA GLN A 95 11.55 -29.42 24.79
C GLN A 95 11.19 -29.25 26.27
N ALA A 96 9.97 -28.80 26.55
CA ALA A 96 9.44 -28.67 27.90
C ALA A 96 9.01 -30.00 28.54
N LYS A 97 9.12 -31.14 27.82
CA LYS A 97 8.67 -32.47 28.28
C LYS A 97 7.21 -32.46 28.76
N MET A 98 6.35 -31.79 28.00
CA MET A 98 4.91 -31.76 28.29
C MET A 98 4.31 -33.17 28.28
N ALA A 99 3.20 -33.34 29.00
CA ALA A 99 2.48 -34.61 29.02
C ALA A 99 2.03 -35.02 27.61
N GLU A 100 2.11 -36.31 27.30
CA GLU A 100 1.79 -36.84 25.95
C GLU A 100 0.39 -36.43 25.46
N ASN A 101 -0.59 -36.38 26.36
CA ASN A 101 -1.95 -35.93 26.05
C ASN A 101 -1.98 -34.49 25.52
N GLN A 102 -1.19 -33.59 26.09
CA GLN A 102 -1.12 -32.19 25.64
C GLN A 102 -0.37 -32.08 24.31
N LEU A 103 0.68 -32.88 24.13
CA LEU A 103 1.42 -32.92 22.86
C LEU A 103 0.54 -33.47 21.72
N ALA A 104 -0.27 -34.48 22.00
CA ALA A 104 -1.24 -35.05 21.08
C ALA A 104 -2.30 -34.00 20.67
N GLN A 105 -2.81 -33.20 21.61
CA GLN A 105 -3.73 -32.11 21.30
C GLN A 105 -3.14 -31.08 20.34
N ILE A 106 -1.88 -30.64 20.59
CA ILE A 106 -1.19 -29.69 19.71
C ILE A 106 -0.99 -30.28 18.31
N ARG A 107 -0.63 -31.57 18.22
CA ARG A 107 -0.45 -32.27 16.95
C ARG A 107 -1.75 -32.42 16.17
N LEU A 108 -2.83 -32.80 16.84
CA LEU A 108 -4.15 -32.93 16.21
C LEU A 108 -4.64 -31.59 15.69
N LYS A 109 -4.54 -30.53 16.50
CA LYS A 109 -4.87 -29.17 16.09
C LYS A 109 -4.11 -28.74 14.82
N LEU A 110 -2.81 -29.03 14.76
CA LEU A 110 -1.99 -28.74 13.57
C LEU A 110 -2.53 -29.44 12.32
N ILE A 111 -2.86 -30.73 12.43
CA ILE A 111 -3.36 -31.53 11.31
C ILE A 111 -4.75 -31.04 10.87
N ASP A 112 -5.65 -30.77 11.81
CA ASP A 112 -7.00 -30.29 11.52
C ASP A 112 -6.96 -28.93 10.80
N GLU A 113 -6.15 -27.99 11.29
CA GLU A 113 -5.97 -26.68 10.66
C GLU A 113 -5.39 -26.82 9.24
N LEU A 114 -4.40 -27.71 9.04
CA LEU A 114 -3.82 -27.97 7.73
C LEU A 114 -4.85 -28.58 6.75
N ILE A 115 -5.67 -29.52 7.22
CA ILE A 115 -6.74 -30.12 6.40
C ILE A 115 -7.74 -29.06 5.98
N VAL A 116 -8.20 -28.22 6.90
CA VAL A 116 -9.13 -27.11 6.61
C VAL A 116 -8.51 -26.17 5.58
N ASP A 117 -7.29 -25.72 5.81
CA ASP A 117 -6.57 -24.78 4.95
C ASP A 117 -6.34 -25.34 3.52
N LEU A 118 -6.12 -26.66 3.36
CA LEU A 118 -5.99 -27.32 2.06
C LEU A 118 -7.34 -27.62 1.41
N SER A 119 -8.38 -27.90 2.19
CA SER A 119 -9.73 -28.19 1.69
C SER A 119 -10.42 -26.96 1.09
N HIS A 120 -10.12 -25.76 1.60
CA HIS A 120 -10.61 -24.50 1.03
C HIS A 120 -10.00 -24.19 -0.36
N LYS A 121 -9.02 -24.97 -0.84
CA LYS A 121 -8.18 -24.63 -2.01
C LYS A 121 -8.43 -25.42 -3.30
N THR A 122 -9.40 -26.34 -3.36
CA THR A 122 -9.75 -26.98 -4.65
C THR A 122 -10.28 -25.96 -5.68
N VAL A 123 -10.68 -24.76 -5.24
CA VAL A 123 -11.22 -23.69 -6.11
C VAL A 123 -10.11 -22.79 -6.70
N CYS A 124 -8.96 -22.65 -6.05
CA CYS A 124 -7.98 -21.61 -6.43
C CYS A 124 -6.98 -22.08 -7.51
N LEU A 125 -6.70 -23.39 -7.63
CA LEU A 125 -5.90 -23.90 -8.75
C LEU A 125 -6.62 -23.77 -10.11
N MET A 126 -7.96 -23.75 -10.14
CA MET A 126 -8.68 -23.48 -11.39
C MET A 126 -8.51 -22.03 -11.88
N CYS A 127 -8.22 -21.08 -10.99
CA CYS A 127 -7.97 -19.68 -11.36
C CYS A 127 -6.56 -19.43 -11.93
N LEU A 128 -5.65 -20.42 -11.85
CA LEU A 128 -4.32 -20.33 -12.47
C LEU A 128 -4.29 -20.79 -13.94
N TYR A 129 -5.42 -21.29 -14.47
CA TYR A 129 -5.56 -21.79 -15.84
C TYR A 129 -6.58 -21.02 -16.70
N GLY A 130 -7.06 -19.86 -16.25
CA GLY A 130 -8.02 -19.01 -16.98
C GLY A 130 -7.43 -17.66 -17.35
#